data_AF-A0A1H3DQX3-F1
#
_entry.id   AF-A0A1H3DQX3-F1
#
_cell.length_a   1.000
_cell.length_b   1.000
_cell.length_c   1.000
_cell.angle_alpha   90.00
_cell.angle_beta   90.00
_cell.angle_gamma   90.00
#
_symmetry.space_group_name_H-M   'P 1'
#
loop_
_entity.id
_entity.type
_entity.pdbx_description
1 polymer ?
#
loop_
_entity_poly.entity_id
_entity_poly.type
_entity_poly.pdbx_seq_one_letter_code
_entity_poly.pdbx_strand_id
1 'polypeptide(L)'
;MTPSVRILTLVYAAPPADRLPPNHPWQQLDTLGRTLRRHLPAATAAVFARPEIAVDGSGAVTWTSALAGQPRPLLDLPDEEQAVARRILADHLKAIARLADELARREPDDPEPAQLLKRAIVYPGDKSVYVIGGAPVLISWGGTDPGRPPGPAGAPDPATLTPPPRRPAWILTVLGLLALATLGLGLGGIWLRQLQETEQGLREDLAVALANQCDPVAPLVELASRLERIDREDTRYADIRMAVLTEIGICEEAALFTERLATEPP
;
A
#
# COMPACT_ATOMS: atom_id res chain seq x y z
N MET A 1 -17.33 -22.93 23.10
CA MET A 1 -16.64 -22.56 21.85
C MET A 1 -15.16 -22.85 22.07
N THR A 2 -14.57 -23.77 21.32
CA THR A 2 -13.11 -23.96 21.35
C THR A 2 -12.49 -22.73 20.70
N PRO A 3 -11.56 -22.01 21.35
CA PRO A 3 -10.95 -20.85 20.74
C PRO A 3 -10.25 -21.27 19.44
N SER A 4 -10.59 -20.60 18.33
CA SER A 4 -9.90 -20.75 17.06
C SER A 4 -9.06 -19.50 16.78
N VAL A 5 -7.88 -19.71 16.22
CA VAL A 5 -6.99 -18.64 15.78
C VAL A 5 -7.22 -18.40 14.30
N ARG A 6 -7.41 -17.13 13.92
CA ARG A 6 -7.45 -16.72 12.52
C ARG A 6 -6.04 -16.75 11.94
N ILE A 7 -5.84 -17.53 10.87
CA ILE A 7 -4.58 -17.57 10.12
C ILE A 7 -4.53 -16.37 9.18
N LEU A 8 -5.51 -16.26 8.28
CA LEU A 8 -5.64 -15.19 7.29
C LEU A 8 -6.96 -15.31 6.51
N THR A 9 -7.25 -14.31 5.70
CA THR A 9 -8.37 -14.33 4.76
C THR A 9 -7.83 -14.19 3.34
N LEU A 10 -8.23 -15.10 2.44
CA LEU A 10 -7.92 -15.00 1.00
C LEU A 10 -9.20 -14.73 0.24
N VAL A 11 -9.09 -13.93 -0.81
CA VAL A 11 -10.16 -13.72 -1.78
C VAL A 11 -9.86 -14.61 -2.97
N TYR A 12 -10.74 -15.57 -3.26
CA TYR A 12 -10.58 -16.47 -4.39
C TYR A 12 -11.35 -15.92 -5.60
N ALA A 13 -10.82 -16.12 -6.81
CA ALA A 13 -11.46 -15.66 -8.05
C ALA A 13 -12.82 -16.34 -8.29
N ALA A 14 -13.00 -17.54 -7.74
CA ALA A 14 -14.30 -18.15 -7.49
C ALA A 14 -14.28 -18.74 -6.07
N PRO A 15 -15.22 -18.29 -5.22
CA PRO A 15 -16.13 -19.20 -4.55
C PRO A 15 -17.43 -18.49 -4.13
N PRO A 16 -18.57 -19.14 -4.31
CA PRO A 16 -19.55 -19.06 -3.24
C PRO A 16 -19.87 -20.47 -2.74
N ALA A 17 -20.37 -20.55 -1.51
CA ALA A 17 -20.75 -21.81 -0.86
C ALA A 17 -21.75 -22.62 -1.71
N ASP A 18 -22.44 -21.97 -2.64
CA ASP A 18 -23.35 -22.52 -3.65
C ASP A 18 -22.64 -23.27 -4.81
N ARG A 19 -21.34 -23.05 -5.04
CA ARG A 19 -20.57 -23.67 -6.14
C ARG A 19 -19.62 -24.77 -5.70
N LEU A 20 -19.33 -24.90 -4.41
CA LEU A 20 -18.52 -26.03 -3.93
C LEU A 20 -19.39 -27.28 -3.94
N PRO A 21 -19.00 -28.34 -4.68
CA PRO A 21 -19.80 -29.55 -4.70
C PRO A 21 -19.87 -30.15 -3.29
N PRO A 22 -20.98 -30.82 -2.91
CA PRO A 22 -21.13 -31.40 -1.56
C PRO A 22 -20.03 -32.40 -1.16
N ASN A 23 -19.34 -32.97 -2.14
CA ASN A 23 -18.21 -33.87 -1.94
C ASN A 23 -16.84 -33.17 -1.83
N HIS A 24 -16.83 -31.83 -1.88
CA HIS A 24 -15.59 -31.07 -1.73
C HIS A 24 -15.00 -31.27 -0.32
N PRO A 25 -13.68 -31.48 -0.18
CA PRO A 25 -13.06 -31.74 1.11
C PRO A 25 -13.33 -30.65 2.17
N TRP A 26 -13.50 -29.40 1.74
CA TRP A 26 -13.87 -28.28 2.63
C TRP A 26 -15.26 -28.44 3.25
N GLN A 27 -16.24 -28.88 2.46
CA GLN A 27 -17.61 -29.15 2.92
C GLN A 27 -17.66 -30.38 3.84
N GLN A 28 -16.70 -31.30 3.68
CA GLN A 28 -16.60 -32.54 4.45
C GLN A 28 -15.57 -32.48 5.58
N LEU A 29 -15.11 -31.30 6.00
CA LEU A 29 -14.07 -31.15 7.02
C LEU A 29 -14.41 -31.85 8.34
N ASP A 30 -15.67 -31.78 8.80
CA ASP A 30 -16.04 -32.43 10.06
C ASP A 30 -16.06 -33.95 9.94
N THR A 31 -16.45 -34.49 8.78
CA THR A 31 -16.35 -35.93 8.49
C THR A 31 -14.89 -36.36 8.40
N LEU A 32 -14.06 -35.61 7.66
CA LEU A 32 -12.61 -35.80 7.60
C LEU A 32 -11.98 -35.82 9.00
N GLY A 33 -12.26 -34.80 9.82
CA GLY A 33 -11.72 -34.68 11.17
C GLY A 33 -12.20 -35.77 12.12
N ARG A 34 -13.41 -36.30 11.95
CA ARG A 34 -13.89 -37.47 12.71
C ARG A 34 -13.17 -38.75 12.29
N THR A 35 -13.03 -39.00 10.99
CA THR A 35 -12.30 -40.16 10.46
C THR A 35 -10.84 -40.14 10.91
N LEU A 36 -10.15 -38.99 10.78
CA LEU A 36 -8.76 -38.85 11.22
C LEU A 36 -8.61 -39.12 12.72
N ARG A 37 -9.45 -38.54 13.58
CA ARG A 37 -9.36 -38.72 15.04
C ARG A 37 -9.69 -40.14 15.52
N ARG A 38 -10.41 -40.94 14.71
CA ARG A 38 -10.66 -42.36 15.02
C ARG A 38 -9.43 -43.24 14.80
N HIS A 39 -8.55 -42.86 13.87
CA HIS A 39 -7.45 -43.71 13.41
C HIS A 39 -6.06 -43.14 13.65
N LEU A 40 -5.94 -41.83 13.84
CA LEU A 40 -4.68 -41.10 13.94
C LEU A 40 -4.69 -40.16 15.15
N PRO A 41 -3.49 -39.76 15.66
CA PRO A 41 -3.40 -38.79 16.74
C PRO A 41 -4.08 -37.46 16.40
N ALA A 42 -4.59 -36.78 17.43
CA ALA A 42 -5.28 -35.50 17.28
C ALA A 42 -4.42 -34.42 16.57
N ALA A 43 -3.09 -34.45 16.78
CA ALA A 43 -2.14 -33.57 16.10
C ALA A 43 -2.20 -33.72 14.57
N THR A 44 -2.33 -34.94 14.05
CA THR A 44 -2.45 -35.19 12.60
C THR A 44 -3.75 -34.63 12.03
N ALA A 45 -4.85 -34.70 12.80
CA ALA A 45 -6.12 -34.11 12.39
C ALA A 45 -6.10 -32.57 12.38
N ALA A 46 -5.25 -31.95 13.22
CA ALA A 46 -5.11 -30.51 13.32
C ALA A 46 -4.30 -29.87 12.17
N VAL A 47 -3.73 -30.67 11.27
CA VAL A 47 -3.00 -30.19 10.08
C VAL A 47 -3.91 -29.41 9.14
N PHE A 48 -5.21 -29.65 9.10
CA PHE A 48 -6.13 -28.98 8.19
C PHE A 48 -6.75 -27.74 8.83
N ALA A 49 -6.46 -26.55 8.29
CA ALA A 49 -7.19 -25.34 8.67
C ALA A 49 -8.65 -25.43 8.22
N ARG A 50 -9.56 -24.85 9.01
CA ARG A 50 -10.97 -24.71 8.67
C ARG A 50 -11.17 -23.53 7.70
N PRO A 51 -11.82 -23.76 6.55
CA PRO A 51 -12.28 -22.67 5.70
C PRO A 51 -13.63 -22.14 6.18
N GLU A 52 -13.71 -20.84 6.44
CA GLU A 52 -14.93 -20.11 6.73
C GLU A 52 -15.25 -19.22 5.53
N ILE A 53 -16.19 -19.66 4.70
CA ILE A 53 -16.54 -19.01 3.44
C ILE A 53 -17.52 -17.88 3.72
N ALA A 54 -17.22 -16.67 3.24
CA ALA A 54 -18.12 -15.54 3.34
C ALA A 54 -19.38 -15.75 2.50
N VAL A 55 -20.54 -15.41 3.07
CA VAL A 55 -21.86 -15.58 2.43
C VAL A 55 -22.26 -14.35 1.60
N ASP A 56 -21.46 -13.27 1.66
CA ASP A 56 -21.71 -12.00 0.98
C ASP A 56 -21.36 -12.00 -0.52
N GLY A 57 -20.93 -13.14 -1.06
CA GLY A 57 -20.53 -13.27 -2.47
C GLY A 57 -19.18 -12.63 -2.82
N SER A 58 -18.44 -12.11 -1.83
CA SER A 58 -17.10 -11.53 -2.02
C SER A 58 -16.04 -12.54 -2.46
N GLY A 59 -16.32 -13.83 -2.23
CA GLY A 59 -15.36 -14.89 -2.42
C GLY A 59 -14.24 -14.96 -1.39
N ALA A 60 -14.41 -14.23 -0.28
CA ALA A 60 -13.51 -14.30 0.85
C ALA A 60 -13.65 -15.65 1.59
N VAL A 61 -12.53 -16.29 1.86
CA VAL A 61 -12.43 -17.47 2.73
C VAL A 61 -11.45 -17.15 3.85
N THR A 62 -11.96 -17.18 5.07
CA THR A 62 -11.17 -17.01 6.28
C THR A 62 -10.69 -18.38 6.76
N TRP A 63 -9.38 -18.56 6.86
CA TRP A 63 -8.77 -19.78 7.33
C TRP A 63 -8.52 -19.70 8.84
N THR A 64 -9.04 -20.67 9.58
CA THR A 64 -8.92 -20.73 11.05
C THR A 64 -8.34 -22.06 11.51
N SER A 65 -7.67 -22.09 12.66
CA SER A 65 -7.15 -23.31 13.29
C SER A 65 -7.58 -23.38 14.75
N ALA A 66 -7.75 -24.59 15.28
CA ALA A 66 -8.02 -24.82 16.70
C ALA A 66 -6.75 -24.82 17.57
N LEU A 67 -5.56 -24.73 16.96
CA LEU A 67 -4.29 -24.65 17.68
C LEU A 67 -4.13 -23.27 18.31
N ALA A 68 -3.52 -23.23 19.50
CA ALA A 68 -3.16 -22.00 20.18
C ALA A 68 -1.79 -21.49 19.72
N GLY A 69 -1.65 -20.18 19.61
CA GLY A 69 -0.41 -19.51 19.22
C GLY A 69 -0.59 -18.56 18.03
N GLN A 70 0.46 -17.81 17.70
CA GLN A 70 0.43 -16.90 16.55
C GLN A 70 0.79 -17.68 15.27
N PRO A 71 -0.01 -17.57 14.19
CA PRO A 71 0.32 -18.17 12.91
C PRO A 71 1.48 -17.43 12.24
N ARG A 72 2.48 -18.19 11.80
CA ARG A 72 3.61 -17.69 10.99
C ARG A 72 3.67 -18.44 9.66
N PRO A 73 3.78 -17.76 8.51
CA PRO A 73 4.03 -18.45 7.24
C PRO A 73 5.29 -19.30 7.33
N LEU A 74 5.27 -20.52 6.78
CA LEU A 74 6.45 -21.41 6.78
C LEU A 74 7.67 -20.71 6.21
N LEU A 75 7.49 -19.95 5.13
CA LEU A 75 8.58 -19.30 4.40
C LEU A 75 9.20 -18.10 5.15
N ASP A 76 8.57 -17.64 6.23
CA ASP A 76 9.07 -16.55 7.07
C ASP A 76 9.83 -17.09 8.31
N LEU A 77 9.97 -18.41 8.43
CA LEU A 77 10.74 -19.04 9.50
C LEU A 77 12.23 -19.17 9.11
N PRO A 78 13.15 -19.24 10.09
CA PRO A 78 14.53 -19.68 9.86
C PRO A 78 14.60 -21.06 9.19
N ASP A 79 15.64 -21.32 8.40
CA ASP A 79 15.78 -22.55 7.61
C ASP A 79 15.67 -23.84 8.44
N GLU A 80 16.22 -23.85 9.66
CA GLU A 80 16.12 -24.99 10.58
C GLU A 80 14.67 -25.24 11.01
N GLU A 81 13.94 -24.19 11.42
CA GLU A 81 12.52 -24.27 11.78
C GLU A 81 11.68 -24.71 10.57
N GLN A 82 12.01 -24.24 9.37
CA GLN A 82 11.37 -24.69 8.13
C GLN A 82 11.55 -26.18 7.91
N ALA A 83 12.79 -26.68 8.03
CA ALA A 83 13.11 -28.09 7.83
C ALA A 83 12.35 -28.98 8.82
N VAL A 84 12.29 -28.58 10.09
CA VAL A 84 11.52 -29.27 11.13
C VAL A 84 10.03 -29.29 10.81
N ALA A 85 9.44 -28.14 10.48
CA ALA A 85 8.01 -28.04 10.15
C ALA A 85 7.64 -28.86 8.92
N ARG A 86 8.49 -28.84 7.87
CA ARG A 86 8.32 -29.67 6.67
C ARG A 86 8.37 -31.15 6.99
N ARG A 87 9.28 -31.56 7.89
CA ARG A 87 9.40 -32.96 8.29
C ARG A 87 8.14 -33.42 9.02
N ILE A 88 7.68 -32.63 9.99
CA ILE A 88 6.46 -32.91 10.76
C ILE A 88 5.26 -33.00 9.80
N LEU A 89 5.13 -32.04 8.87
CA LEU A 89 4.05 -32.05 7.88
C LEU A 89 4.10 -33.30 7.00
N ALA A 90 5.28 -33.66 6.48
CA ALA A 90 5.46 -34.84 5.65
C ALA A 90 5.10 -36.13 6.40
N ASP A 91 5.45 -36.24 7.67
CA ASP A 91 5.12 -37.39 8.51
C ASP A 91 3.59 -37.50 8.72
N HIS A 92 2.90 -36.38 8.98
CA HIS A 92 1.43 -36.35 9.06
C HIS A 92 0.76 -36.74 7.73
N LEU A 93 1.17 -36.15 6.61
CA LEU A 93 0.58 -36.44 5.30
C LEU A 93 0.80 -37.90 4.88
N LYS A 94 1.97 -38.47 5.20
CA LYS A 94 2.27 -39.88 4.97
C LYS A 94 1.38 -40.80 5.79
N ALA A 95 1.11 -40.46 7.05
CA ALA A 95 0.19 -41.22 7.89
C ALA A 95 -1.25 -41.20 7.34
N ILE A 96 -1.70 -40.03 6.86
CA ILE A 96 -3.03 -39.87 6.24
C ILE A 96 -3.12 -40.66 4.92
N ALA A 97 -2.09 -40.60 4.08
CA ALA A 97 -2.04 -41.36 2.83
C ALA A 97 -2.12 -42.88 3.09
N ARG A 98 -1.37 -43.38 4.09
CA ARG A 98 -1.43 -44.79 4.49
C ARG A 98 -2.82 -45.18 4.97
N LEU A 99 -3.46 -44.36 5.81
CA LEU A 99 -4.83 -44.60 6.26
C LEU A 99 -5.80 -44.67 5.06
N ALA A 100 -5.66 -43.77 4.09
CA ALA A 100 -6.50 -43.78 2.89
C ALA A 100 -6.35 -45.10 2.11
N ASP A 101 -5.12 -45.60 1.95
CA ASP A 101 -4.88 -46.88 1.28
C ASP A 101 -5.38 -48.08 2.09
N GLU A 102 -5.34 -48.01 3.42
CA GLU A 102 -5.92 -49.04 4.29
C GLU A 102 -7.45 -49.09 4.19
N LEU A 103 -8.12 -47.94 4.23
CA LEU A 103 -9.58 -47.87 4.08
C LEU A 103 -10.02 -48.39 2.69
N ALA A 104 -9.32 -47.99 1.63
CA ALA A 104 -9.62 -48.46 0.28
C ALA A 104 -9.50 -49.99 0.13
N ARG A 105 -8.61 -50.64 0.90
CA ARG A 105 -8.46 -52.10 0.89
C ARG A 105 -9.51 -52.82 1.75
N ARG A 106 -9.91 -52.22 2.88
CA ARG A 106 -10.84 -52.83 3.84
C ARG A 106 -12.29 -52.71 3.39
N GLU A 107 -12.62 -51.59 2.76
CA GLU A 107 -13.99 -51.22 2.38
C GLU A 107 -14.04 -50.89 0.87
N PRO A 108 -13.79 -51.88 -0.02
CA PRO A 108 -13.76 -51.64 -1.46
C PRO A 108 -15.10 -51.15 -2.02
N ASP A 109 -16.21 -51.49 -1.35
CA ASP A 109 -17.57 -51.09 -1.73
C ASP A 109 -17.94 -49.67 -1.24
N ASP A 110 -17.15 -49.04 -0.36
CA ASP A 110 -17.30 -47.65 0.06
C ASP A 110 -15.99 -46.86 -0.12
N PRO A 111 -15.74 -46.34 -1.34
CA PRO A 111 -14.48 -45.67 -1.62
C PRO A 111 -14.44 -44.21 -1.16
N GLU A 112 -15.57 -43.61 -0.73
CA GLU A 112 -15.66 -42.18 -0.40
C GLU A 112 -14.70 -41.77 0.74
N PRO A 113 -14.63 -42.47 1.89
CA PRO A 113 -13.71 -42.11 2.97
C PRO A 113 -12.25 -42.10 2.52
N ALA A 114 -11.83 -43.10 1.75
CA ALA A 114 -10.47 -43.18 1.22
C ALA A 114 -10.18 -42.07 0.20
N GLN A 115 -11.13 -41.79 -0.70
CA GLN A 115 -11.00 -40.70 -1.68
C GLN A 115 -10.94 -39.33 -1.02
N LEU A 116 -11.76 -39.08 0.01
CA LEU A 116 -11.74 -37.84 0.78
C LEU A 116 -10.36 -37.58 1.39
N LEU A 117 -9.74 -38.59 2.02
CA LEU A 117 -8.39 -38.48 2.57
C LEU A 117 -7.35 -38.20 1.48
N LYS A 118 -7.45 -38.87 0.32
CA LYS A 118 -6.53 -38.65 -0.82
C LYS A 118 -6.66 -37.23 -1.39
N ARG A 119 -7.88 -36.70 -1.50
CA ARG A 119 -8.11 -35.31 -1.93
C ARG A 119 -7.57 -34.32 -0.90
N ALA A 120 -7.80 -34.56 0.39
CA ALA A 120 -7.43 -33.65 1.47
C ALA A 120 -5.92 -33.38 1.55
N ILE A 121 -5.06 -34.37 1.28
CA ILE A 121 -3.59 -34.20 1.36
C ILE A 121 -2.97 -33.43 0.18
N VAL A 122 -3.76 -33.03 -0.82
CA VAL A 122 -3.28 -32.23 -1.96
C VAL A 122 -3.35 -30.74 -1.61
N TYR A 123 -2.24 -30.02 -1.76
CA TYR A 123 -2.15 -28.58 -1.48
C TYR A 123 -1.17 -27.88 -2.44
N PRO A 124 -1.26 -26.54 -2.63
CA PRO A 124 -0.49 -25.79 -3.64
C PRO A 124 1.02 -25.64 -3.39
N GLY A 125 1.55 -26.23 -2.31
CA GLY A 125 2.95 -26.09 -1.87
C GLY A 125 3.14 -25.16 -0.66
N ASP A 126 4.40 -24.87 -0.33
CA ASP A 126 4.84 -24.28 0.94
C ASP A 126 4.20 -22.94 1.31
N LYS A 127 3.80 -22.14 0.32
CA LYS A 127 3.09 -20.86 0.53
C LYS A 127 1.73 -21.06 1.23
N SER A 128 1.22 -22.29 1.22
CA SER A 128 -0.03 -22.69 1.87
C SER A 128 0.21 -23.36 3.23
N VAL A 129 1.44 -23.31 3.75
CA VAL A 129 1.81 -23.90 5.04
C VAL A 129 2.06 -22.78 6.05
N TYR A 130 1.39 -22.88 7.19
CA TYR A 130 1.56 -21.99 8.33
C TYR A 130 1.98 -22.82 9.54
N VAL A 131 2.78 -22.25 10.44
CA VAL A 131 3.19 -22.88 11.69
C VAL A 131 2.53 -22.16 12.85
N ILE A 132 1.81 -22.91 13.69
CA ILE A 132 1.11 -22.40 14.88
C ILE A 132 1.58 -23.24 16.07
N GLY A 133 2.25 -22.60 17.04
CA GLY A 133 2.77 -23.30 18.21
C GLY A 133 3.74 -24.45 17.88
N GLY A 134 4.49 -24.32 16.77
CA GLY A 134 5.44 -25.34 16.29
C GLY A 134 4.81 -26.44 15.42
N ALA A 135 3.49 -26.47 15.25
CA ALA A 135 2.81 -27.45 14.41
C ALA A 135 2.43 -26.86 13.03
N PRO A 136 2.69 -27.58 11.92
CA PRO A 136 2.32 -27.14 10.59
C PRO A 136 0.82 -27.32 10.33
N VAL A 137 0.22 -26.32 9.70
CA VAL A 137 -1.19 -26.24 9.32
C VAL A 137 -1.28 -25.83 7.86
N LEU A 138 -2.08 -26.57 7.09
CA LEU A 138 -2.38 -26.32 5.69
C LEU A 138 -3.59 -25.42 5.55
N ILE A 139 -3.47 -24.42 4.68
CA ILE A 139 -4.59 -23.72 4.04
C ILE A 139 -4.72 -24.21 2.59
N SER A 140 -5.82 -23.90 1.92
CA SER A 140 -6.04 -24.23 0.50
C SER A 140 -5.80 -25.72 0.13
N TRP A 141 -5.99 -26.64 1.08
CA TRP A 141 -5.86 -28.08 0.87
C TRP A 141 -7.10 -28.65 0.16
N GLY A 142 -7.05 -29.88 -0.35
CA GLY A 142 -8.22 -30.55 -0.96
C GLY A 142 -8.19 -30.74 -2.48
N GLY A 143 -7.16 -30.26 -3.17
CA GLY A 143 -6.84 -30.65 -4.56
C GLY A 143 -7.85 -30.30 -5.66
N THR A 144 -8.96 -29.62 -5.37
CA THR A 144 -9.90 -29.12 -6.37
C THR A 144 -9.94 -27.62 -6.26
N ASP A 145 -9.59 -26.95 -7.36
CA ASP A 145 -9.45 -25.51 -7.44
C ASP A 145 -10.82 -24.84 -7.19
N PRO A 146 -11.03 -24.11 -6.08
CA PRO A 146 -12.12 -23.14 -6.02
C PRO A 146 -11.84 -21.99 -7.01
N GLY A 147 -10.58 -21.84 -7.43
CA GLY A 147 -9.99 -20.75 -8.17
C GLY A 147 -8.63 -20.52 -7.52
N ARG A 148 -7.53 -20.57 -8.26
CA ARG A 148 -6.20 -20.59 -7.65
C ARG A 148 -6.10 -19.43 -6.65
N PRO A 149 -5.75 -19.65 -5.36
CA PRO A 149 -5.56 -18.54 -4.43
C PRO A 149 -4.61 -17.57 -5.13
N PRO A 150 -4.92 -16.25 -5.16
CA PRO A 150 -4.12 -15.30 -5.92
C PRO A 150 -2.68 -15.54 -5.53
N GLY A 151 -1.83 -15.79 -6.53
CA GLY A 151 -0.39 -15.75 -6.31
C GLY A 151 -0.07 -14.42 -5.60
N PRO A 152 0.98 -14.35 -4.76
CA PRO A 152 1.42 -13.07 -4.22
C PRO A 152 1.46 -12.09 -5.40
N ALA A 153 0.70 -11.00 -5.32
CA ALA A 153 0.48 -10.11 -6.43
C ALA A 153 1.83 -9.78 -7.10
N GLY A 154 2.02 -10.26 -8.34
CA GLY A 154 3.26 -10.07 -9.10
C GLY A 154 4.07 -11.31 -9.52
N ALA A 155 3.46 -12.47 -9.78
CA ALA A 155 4.17 -13.59 -10.42
C ALA A 155 3.61 -13.85 -11.85
N PRO A 156 4.39 -13.58 -12.92
CA PRO A 156 4.07 -14.03 -14.27
C PRO A 156 4.24 -15.54 -14.41
N ASP A 157 3.54 -16.10 -15.40
CA ASP A 157 3.51 -17.50 -15.83
C ASP A 157 4.91 -18.16 -15.89
N PRO A 158 5.11 -19.44 -15.47
CA PRO A 158 6.44 -20.05 -15.38
C PRO A 158 7.10 -20.43 -16.73
N ALA A 159 6.56 -20.02 -17.87
CA ALA A 159 7.01 -20.51 -19.17
C ALA A 159 8.20 -19.75 -19.80
N THR A 160 8.79 -18.75 -19.14
CA THR A 160 10.02 -18.10 -19.66
C THR A 160 11.05 -17.91 -18.55
N LEU A 161 11.86 -18.95 -18.33
CA LEU A 161 13.03 -18.90 -17.45
C LEU A 161 14.16 -18.09 -18.12
N THR A 162 14.34 -16.87 -17.65
CA THR A 162 15.68 -16.35 -17.34
C THR A 162 15.54 -15.46 -16.10
N PRO A 163 16.24 -15.74 -14.99
CA PRO A 163 16.13 -14.92 -13.79
C PRO A 163 16.87 -13.59 -14.04
N PRO A 164 16.22 -12.41 -13.99
CA PRO A 164 16.96 -11.17 -13.90
C PRO A 164 17.60 -11.07 -12.50
N PRO A 165 18.79 -10.46 -12.36
CA PRO A 165 19.38 -10.21 -11.06
C PRO A 165 18.42 -9.39 -10.22
N ARG A 166 18.08 -9.91 -9.04
CA ARG A 166 17.23 -9.26 -8.04
C ARG A 166 17.89 -7.95 -7.59
N ARG A 167 17.61 -6.86 -8.31
CA ARG A 167 17.84 -5.52 -7.80
C ARG A 167 16.79 -5.25 -6.74
N PRO A 168 17.18 -4.80 -5.55
CA PRO A 168 16.24 -4.73 -4.45
C PRO A 168 15.28 -3.56 -4.74
N ALA A 169 13.99 -3.89 -4.96
CA ALA A 169 12.97 -2.98 -5.49
C ALA A 169 12.73 -1.73 -4.63
N TRP A 170 13.16 -1.73 -3.36
CA TRP A 170 13.19 -0.54 -2.51
C TRP A 170 14.12 0.57 -3.03
N ILE A 171 15.16 0.25 -3.81
CA ILE A 171 16.04 1.26 -4.42
C ILE A 171 15.28 2.07 -5.47
N LEU A 172 14.37 1.45 -6.22
CA LEU A 172 13.58 2.16 -7.23
C LEU A 172 12.47 3.01 -6.61
N THR A 173 11.86 2.57 -5.51
CA THR A 173 10.88 3.39 -4.78
C THR A 173 11.54 4.55 -4.05
N VAL A 174 12.70 4.33 -3.42
CA VAL A 174 13.49 5.40 -2.79
C VAL A 174 14.02 6.38 -3.84
N LEU A 175 14.51 5.91 -5.00
CA LEU A 175 14.92 6.78 -6.11
C LEU A 175 13.74 7.56 -6.71
N GLY A 176 12.56 6.95 -6.82
CA GLY A 176 11.34 7.63 -7.28
C GLY A 176 10.89 8.74 -6.32
N LEU A 177 10.90 8.48 -5.01
CA LEU A 177 10.59 9.48 -3.99
C LEU A 177 11.64 10.59 -3.94
N LEU A 178 12.93 10.27 -4.08
CA LEU A 178 14.01 11.25 -4.17
C LEU A 178 13.88 12.12 -5.43
N ALA A 179 13.52 11.53 -6.58
CA ALA A 179 13.31 12.27 -7.83
C ALA A 179 12.09 13.22 -7.74
N LEU A 180 11.01 12.79 -7.08
CA LEU A 180 9.85 13.66 -6.82
C LEU A 180 10.19 14.78 -5.84
N ALA A 181 10.97 14.50 -4.79
CA ALA A 181 11.42 15.51 -3.84
C ALA A 181 12.34 16.56 -4.48
N THR A 182 13.28 16.15 -5.35
CA THR A 182 14.15 17.09 -6.07
C THR A 182 13.39 17.91 -7.11
N LEU A 183 12.38 17.34 -7.78
CA LEU A 183 11.48 18.09 -8.67
C LEU A 183 10.62 19.11 -7.92
N GLY A 184 10.08 18.74 -6.75
CA GLY A 184 9.32 19.66 -5.90
C GLY A 184 10.18 20.82 -5.37
N LEU A 185 11.40 20.54 -4.91
CA LEU A 185 12.36 21.56 -4.46
C LEU A 185 12.87 22.44 -5.61
N GLY A 186 13.08 21.87 -6.81
CA GLY A 186 13.50 22.62 -7.99
C GLY A 186 12.43 23.57 -8.51
N LEU A 187 11.18 23.10 -8.65
CA LEU A 187 10.07 23.93 -9.12
C LEU A 187 9.66 25.00 -8.09
N GLY A 188 9.62 24.65 -6.81
CA GLY A 188 9.40 25.62 -5.73
C GLY A 188 10.51 26.66 -5.64
N GLY A 189 11.77 26.25 -5.80
CA GLY A 189 12.92 27.15 -5.81
C GLY A 189 12.93 28.13 -6.98
N ILE A 190 12.53 27.69 -8.18
CA ILE A 190 12.38 28.58 -9.35
C ILE A 190 11.27 29.60 -9.12
N TRP A 191 10.14 29.18 -8.55
CA TRP A 191 9.04 30.09 -8.23
C TRP A 191 9.44 31.14 -7.18
N LEU A 192 10.13 30.71 -6.11
CA LEU A 192 10.71 31.61 -5.11
C LEU A 192 11.75 32.58 -5.70
N ARG A 193 12.61 32.11 -6.62
CA ARG A 193 13.57 32.99 -7.31
C ARG A 193 12.88 34.06 -8.14
N GLN A 194 11.86 33.69 -8.92
CA GLN A 194 11.04 34.62 -9.68
C GLN A 194 10.38 35.69 -8.80
N LEU A 195 9.91 35.29 -7.62
CA LEU A 195 9.36 36.23 -6.63
C LEU A 195 10.42 37.19 -6.08
N GLN A 196 11.62 36.70 -5.78
CA GLN A 196 12.71 37.56 -5.31
C GLN A 196 13.18 38.54 -6.40
N GLU A 197 13.27 38.10 -7.65
CA GLU A 197 13.66 38.95 -8.78
C GLU A 197 12.63 40.07 -9.04
N THR A 198 11.34 39.76 -8.91
CA THR A 198 10.29 40.78 -9.05
C THR A 198 10.36 41.82 -7.92
N GLU A 199 10.49 41.39 -6.66
CA GLU A 199 10.64 42.31 -5.54
C GLU A 199 11.86 43.23 -5.69
N GLN A 200 13.00 42.67 -6.13
CA GLN A 200 14.22 43.45 -6.37
C GLN A 200 14.03 44.49 -7.49
N GLY A 201 13.42 44.10 -8.61
CA GLY A 201 13.12 45.03 -9.70
C GLY A 201 12.22 46.19 -9.26
N LEU A 202 11.17 45.91 -8.50
CA LEU A 202 10.29 46.96 -7.96
C LEU A 202 11.03 47.91 -7.00
N ARG A 203 11.95 47.40 -6.17
CA ARG A 203 12.77 48.22 -5.28
C ARG A 203 13.78 49.07 -6.03
N GLU A 204 14.37 48.54 -7.09
CA GLU A 204 15.31 49.29 -7.94
C GLU A 204 14.59 50.40 -8.71
N ASP A 205 13.42 50.11 -9.30
CA ASP A 205 12.57 51.11 -9.95
C ASP A 205 12.18 52.22 -8.96
N LEU A 206 11.80 51.85 -7.73
CA LEU A 206 11.54 52.82 -6.66
C LEU A 206 12.79 53.64 -6.30
N ALA A 207 13.95 53.00 -6.15
CA ALA A 207 15.19 53.70 -5.82
C ALA A 207 15.62 54.69 -6.91
N VAL A 208 15.47 54.32 -8.18
CA VAL A 208 15.72 55.22 -9.33
C VAL A 208 14.74 56.38 -9.32
N ALA A 209 13.45 56.11 -9.08
CA ALA A 209 12.44 57.16 -9.02
C ALA A 209 12.69 58.14 -7.87
N LEU A 210 13.14 57.65 -6.70
CA LEU A 210 13.52 58.49 -5.56
C LEU A 210 14.80 59.29 -5.82
N ALA A 211 15.77 58.71 -6.52
CA ALA A 211 17.03 59.39 -6.85
C ALA A 211 16.82 60.62 -7.74
N ASN A 212 15.75 60.65 -8.54
CA ASN A 212 15.42 61.75 -9.45
C ASN A 212 14.67 62.92 -8.75
N GLN A 213 14.54 62.91 -7.42
CA GLN A 213 14.06 64.05 -6.61
C GLN A 213 12.81 64.75 -7.18
N CYS A 214 11.75 63.97 -7.42
CA CYS A 214 10.47 64.45 -7.94
C CYS A 214 10.49 65.04 -9.37
N ASP A 215 11.56 64.85 -10.15
CA ASP A 215 11.64 65.36 -11.53
C ASP A 215 12.00 64.25 -12.56
N PRO A 216 11.04 63.74 -13.36
CA PRO A 216 9.58 63.92 -13.26
C PRO A 216 8.94 62.93 -12.25
N VAL A 217 7.77 63.28 -11.70
CA VAL A 217 6.96 62.40 -10.80
C VAL A 217 6.30 61.22 -11.55
N ALA A 218 6.25 61.28 -12.88
CA ALA A 218 5.59 60.27 -13.74
C ALA A 218 5.99 58.81 -13.46
N PRO A 219 7.27 58.44 -13.21
CA PRO A 219 7.66 57.07 -12.92
C PRO A 219 7.07 56.52 -11.61
N LEU A 220 6.90 57.35 -10.58
CA LEU A 220 6.27 56.94 -9.31
C LEU A 220 4.78 56.63 -9.52
N VAL A 221 4.08 57.46 -10.30
CA VAL A 221 2.66 57.26 -10.64
C VAL A 221 2.47 56.00 -11.49
N GLU A 222 3.38 55.75 -12.44
CA GLU A 222 3.36 54.53 -13.24
C GLU A 222 3.59 53.29 -12.38
N LEU A 223 4.57 53.33 -11.47
CA LEU A 223 4.86 52.24 -10.53
C LEU A 223 3.65 51.97 -9.60
N ALA A 224 2.99 53.00 -9.09
CA ALA A 224 1.77 52.87 -8.29
C ALA A 224 0.64 52.18 -9.08
N SER A 225 0.44 52.57 -10.35
CA SER A 225 -0.57 51.97 -11.23
C SER A 225 -0.27 50.49 -11.55
N ARG A 226 1.01 50.13 -11.60
CA ARG A 226 1.49 48.77 -11.84
C ARG A 226 1.28 47.90 -10.59
N LEU A 227 1.60 48.42 -9.42
CA LEU A 227 1.37 47.74 -8.13
C LEU A 227 -0.11 47.41 -7.92
N GLU A 228 -1.01 48.36 -8.18
CA GLU A 228 -2.47 48.16 -8.08
C GLU A 228 -2.98 47.04 -9.00
N ARG A 229 -2.35 46.86 -10.16
CA ARG A 229 -2.72 45.81 -11.11
C ARG A 229 -2.25 44.42 -10.69
N ILE A 230 -1.07 44.35 -10.07
CA ILE A 230 -0.40 43.10 -9.72
C ILE A 230 -0.83 42.58 -8.34
N ASP A 231 -1.12 43.48 -7.39
CA ASP A 231 -1.49 43.15 -6.02
C ASP A 231 -2.59 44.11 -5.50
N ARG A 232 -3.79 43.96 -6.06
CA ARG A 232 -4.97 44.79 -5.75
C ARG A 232 -5.39 44.74 -4.27
N GLU A 233 -5.18 43.60 -3.62
CA GLU A 233 -5.63 43.37 -2.24
C GLU A 233 -4.59 43.83 -1.20
N ASP A 234 -3.47 44.43 -1.63
CA ASP A 234 -2.35 44.86 -0.78
C ASP A 234 -1.83 43.73 0.13
N THR A 235 -1.82 42.50 -0.38
CA THR A 235 -1.48 41.33 0.45
C THR A 235 0.02 41.02 0.47
N ARG A 236 0.76 41.44 -0.56
CA ARG A 236 2.14 41.01 -0.81
C ARG A 236 3.13 42.16 -0.90
N TYR A 237 2.73 43.30 -1.45
CA TYR A 237 3.61 44.46 -1.68
C TYR A 237 3.14 45.74 -0.99
N ALA A 238 2.35 45.60 0.09
CA ALA A 238 1.81 46.73 0.86
C ALA A 238 2.87 47.76 1.26
N ASP A 239 4.02 47.32 1.77
CA ASP A 239 5.09 48.21 2.22
C ASP A 239 5.66 49.06 1.07
N ILE A 240 5.86 48.46 -0.11
CA ILE A 240 6.39 49.17 -1.29
C ILE A 240 5.35 50.16 -1.80
N ARG A 241 4.07 49.76 -1.86
CA ARG A 241 2.98 50.66 -2.26
C ARG A 241 2.84 51.84 -1.32
N MET A 242 2.91 51.62 -0.01
CA MET A 242 2.88 52.68 0.99
C MET A 242 4.03 53.66 0.82
N ALA A 243 5.26 53.18 0.57
CA ALA A 243 6.41 54.04 0.30
C ALA A 243 6.22 54.90 -0.97
N VAL A 244 5.77 54.29 -2.07
CA VAL A 244 5.50 55.00 -3.33
C VAL A 244 4.45 56.10 -3.15
N LEU A 245 3.31 55.79 -2.50
CA LEU A 245 2.23 56.75 -2.32
C LEU A 245 2.63 57.91 -1.40
N THR A 246 3.42 57.63 -0.36
CA THR A 246 3.93 58.67 0.54
C THR A 246 4.81 59.66 -0.22
N GLU A 247 5.71 59.15 -1.07
CA GLU A 247 6.66 59.97 -1.84
C GLU A 247 5.98 60.78 -2.95
N ILE A 248 4.95 60.21 -3.60
CA ILE A 248 4.10 60.98 -4.52
C ILE A 248 3.48 62.19 -3.81
N GLY A 249 2.95 61.99 -2.59
CA GLY A 249 2.36 63.07 -1.80
C GLY A 249 3.37 64.17 -1.45
N ILE A 250 4.58 63.78 -1.04
CA ILE A 250 5.68 64.73 -0.74
C ILE A 250 6.05 65.54 -2.00
N CYS A 251 6.14 64.89 -3.16
CA CYS A 251 6.44 65.55 -4.43
C CYS A 251 5.35 66.55 -4.85
N GLU A 252 4.07 66.21 -4.66
CA GLU A 252 2.94 67.09 -4.97
C GLU A 252 2.94 68.34 -4.08
N GLU A 253 3.19 68.18 -2.78
CA GLU A 253 3.32 69.30 -1.84
C GLU A 253 4.49 70.23 -2.20
N ALA A 254 5.64 69.67 -2.59
CA ALA A 254 6.80 70.43 -3.01
C ALA A 254 6.55 71.24 -4.30
N ALA A 255 5.82 70.67 -5.26
CA ALA A 255 5.43 71.36 -6.49
C ALA A 255 4.51 72.55 -6.19
N LEU A 256 3.49 72.37 -5.35
CA LEU A 256 2.56 73.43 -4.93
C LEU A 256 3.25 74.55 -4.14
N PHE A 257 4.28 74.22 -3.37
CA PHE A 257 5.09 75.21 -2.66
C PHE A 257 5.94 76.05 -3.63
N THR A 258 6.55 75.40 -4.63
CA THR A 258 7.34 76.08 -5.67
C THR A 258 6.49 77.02 -6.52
N GLU A 259 5.27 76.61 -6.88
CA GLU A 259 4.31 77.45 -7.61
C GLU A 259 3.87 78.69 -6.80
N ARG A 260 3.66 78.53 -5.49
CA ARG A 260 3.38 79.66 -4.59
C ARG A 260 4.55 80.65 -4.51
N LEU A 261 5.78 80.16 -4.36
CA LEU A 261 6.97 81.01 -4.36
C LEU A 261 7.17 81.76 -5.69
N ALA A 262 6.78 81.17 -6.82
CA ALA A 262 6.89 81.80 -8.13
C ALA A 262 5.83 82.89 -8.38
N THR A 263 4.73 82.90 -7.61
CA THR A 263 3.58 83.82 -7.78
C THR A 263 3.58 84.98 -6.80
N GLU A 264 4.52 85.02 -5.85
CA GLU A 264 4.69 86.13 -4.90
C GLU A 264 5.70 87.16 -5.49
N PRO A 265 5.31 88.42 -5.72
CA PRO A 265 6.24 89.46 -6.20
C PRO A 265 7.21 89.88 -5.10
N PRO A 266 8.44 90.34 -5.44
CA PRO A 266 9.47 90.73 -4.47
C PRO A 266 9.10 91.93 -3.59
#